data_AF-A0A2E7M612-F1
#
_entry.id   AF-A0A2E7M612-F1
#
_cell.length_a   1.000
_cell.length_b   1.000
_cell.length_c   1.000
_cell.angle_alpha   90.00
_cell.angle_beta   90.00
_cell.angle_gamma   90.00
#
_symmetry.space_group_name_H-M   'P 1'
#
loop_
_entity.id
_entity.type
_entity.pdbx_description
1 polymer ?
#
loop_
_entity_poly.entity_id
_entity_poly.type
_entity_poly.pdbx_seq_one_letter_code
_entity_poly.pdbx_strand_id
1 'polypeptide(L)'
;MSDPTGLRARWLSWSVLLVSITATGCGAAVDDAEVEGDLTEVEDCGRDLPEPSDPCLAGCGNELFVGQPCSEGGGECTGNGFENAWLCTVDFDDTGLGFCTLPCVVHEDCGTGAICTGDPENPSAGAGCFPLSCWDGMPVYAIDWTEAQPRAL
;
A
#
# COMPACT_ATOMS: atom_id res chain seq x y z
N MET A 1 29.17 15.88 -49.87
CA MET A 1 27.76 15.45 -49.85
C MET A 1 27.42 15.21 -48.39
N SER A 2 27.41 16.21 -47.50
CA SER A 2 26.61 17.45 -47.50
C SER A 2 25.12 17.13 -47.38
N ASP A 3 24.64 17.01 -46.13
CA ASP A 3 23.63 17.93 -45.62
C ASP A 3 23.55 17.93 -44.07
N PRO A 4 23.93 19.03 -43.41
CA PRO A 4 23.63 19.33 -42.01
C PRO A 4 22.60 20.48 -41.92
N THR A 5 21.37 20.22 -41.47
CA THR A 5 20.36 21.24 -41.12
C THR A 5 19.19 20.50 -40.48
N GLY A 6 18.54 20.93 -39.41
CA GLY A 6 18.54 22.19 -38.69
C GLY A 6 17.21 22.28 -37.92
N LEU A 7 17.28 22.88 -36.73
CA LEU A 7 16.20 23.58 -36.00
C LEU A 7 14.76 23.04 -36.06
N ARG A 8 14.17 22.85 -34.88
CA ARG A 8 13.20 23.82 -34.33
C ARG A 8 12.81 23.44 -32.90
N ALA A 9 13.39 24.15 -31.95
CA ALA A 9 12.86 24.27 -30.59
C ALA A 9 11.44 24.85 -30.67
N ARG A 10 10.45 24.09 -30.24
CA ARG A 10 9.07 24.55 -30.08
C ARG A 10 8.83 24.80 -28.60
N TRP A 11 8.93 26.07 -28.22
CA TRP A 11 8.40 26.61 -26.98
C TRP A 11 6.87 26.56 -27.07
N LEU A 12 6.24 25.65 -26.34
CA LEU A 12 4.79 25.68 -26.11
C LEU A 12 4.55 26.23 -24.71
N SER A 13 4.32 27.55 -24.70
CA SER A 13 3.71 28.30 -23.62
C SER A 13 2.30 27.76 -23.40
N TRP A 14 2.07 26.99 -22.34
CA TRP A 14 0.74 26.55 -21.95
C TRP A 14 0.28 27.31 -20.71
N SER A 15 -0.87 27.96 -20.88
CA SER A 15 -1.51 28.90 -19.99
C SER A 15 -1.83 28.29 -18.64
N VAL A 16 -1.46 29.00 -17.58
CA VAL A 16 -1.90 28.75 -16.21
C VAL A 16 -3.39 29.05 -16.14
N LEU A 17 -4.23 28.01 -16.11
CA LEU A 17 -5.66 28.12 -15.84
C LEU A 17 -5.85 28.16 -14.32
N LEU A 18 -6.08 29.35 -13.76
CA LEU A 18 -6.51 29.54 -12.37
C LEU A 18 -7.94 28.98 -12.20
N VAL A 19 -8.05 27.77 -11.65
CA VAL A 19 -9.32 27.21 -11.19
C VAL A 19 -9.55 27.64 -9.74
N SER A 20 -10.51 28.54 -9.55
CA SER A 20 -11.01 28.93 -8.23
C SER A 20 -11.90 27.82 -7.68
N ILE A 21 -11.38 27.02 -6.74
CA ILE A 21 -12.18 26.04 -5.99
C ILE A 21 -12.95 26.80 -4.91
N THR A 22 -14.26 26.94 -5.12
CA THR A 22 -15.20 27.42 -4.09
C THR A 22 -15.36 26.33 -3.04
N ALA A 23 -14.90 26.61 -1.82
CA ALA A 23 -15.14 25.79 -0.64
C ALA A 23 -16.63 25.83 -0.27
N THR A 24 -17.36 24.80 -0.68
CA THR A 24 -18.75 24.59 -0.29
C THR A 24 -18.79 23.68 0.94
N GLY A 25 -19.22 24.28 2.06
CA GLY A 25 -20.08 23.62 3.04
C GLY A 25 -19.43 22.67 4.04
N CYS A 26 -19.07 23.21 5.21
CA CYS A 26 -19.23 22.49 6.48
C CYS A 26 -20.72 22.23 6.69
N GLY A 27 -21.13 20.97 6.89
CA GLY A 27 -22.50 20.66 7.29
C GLY A 27 -22.92 19.21 7.09
N ALA A 28 -22.38 18.30 7.89
CA ALA A 28 -23.13 17.14 8.34
C ALA A 28 -22.85 16.99 9.84
N ALA A 29 -23.81 17.44 10.65
CA ALA A 29 -23.91 16.99 12.03
C ALA A 29 -24.11 15.47 11.95
N VAL A 30 -23.09 14.72 12.36
CA VAL A 30 -23.27 13.31 12.68
C VAL A 30 -23.93 13.28 14.05
N ASP A 31 -25.15 12.76 14.10
CA ASP A 31 -25.77 12.37 15.35
C ASP A 31 -24.82 11.42 16.08
N ASP A 32 -24.46 11.77 17.32
CA ASP A 32 -23.79 10.92 18.30
C ASP A 32 -24.71 9.71 18.59
N ALA A 33 -24.73 8.75 17.67
CA ALA A 33 -25.16 7.41 17.98
C ALA A 33 -24.07 6.81 18.87
N GLU A 34 -24.34 6.75 20.16
CA GLU A 34 -23.62 5.94 21.13
C GLU A 34 -23.72 4.47 20.68
N VAL A 35 -22.84 4.09 19.76
CA VAL A 35 -22.55 2.70 19.47
C VAL A 35 -21.79 2.22 20.70
N GLU A 36 -22.52 1.66 21.67
CA GLU A 36 -21.99 0.68 22.62
C GLU A 36 -21.63 -0.60 21.85
N GLY A 37 -20.72 -0.44 20.88
CA GLY A 37 -20.01 -1.52 20.24
C GLY A 37 -18.90 -1.88 21.19
N ASP A 38 -19.10 -2.97 21.89
CA ASP A 38 -18.07 -3.71 22.60
C ASP A 38 -16.82 -3.82 21.71
N LEU A 39 -15.85 -2.93 21.90
CA LEU A 39 -14.58 -2.89 21.17
C LEU A 39 -13.67 -4.09 21.51
N THR A 40 -14.21 -5.16 22.09
CA THR A 40 -13.47 -6.37 22.45
C THR A 40 -13.68 -7.54 21.50
N GLU A 41 -14.64 -7.47 20.57
CA GLU A 41 -14.64 -8.37 19.42
C GLU A 41 -13.77 -7.77 18.32
N VAL A 42 -12.45 -7.83 18.52
CA VAL A 42 -11.55 -8.00 17.37
C VAL A 42 -12.11 -9.21 16.64
N GLU A 43 -12.69 -9.00 15.44
CA GLU A 43 -13.17 -10.08 14.60
C GLU A 43 -12.13 -11.20 14.65
N ASP A 44 -12.53 -12.36 15.18
CA ASP A 44 -11.63 -13.49 15.40
C ASP A 44 -11.12 -13.91 14.02
N CYS A 45 -9.86 -13.59 13.69
CA CYS A 45 -9.29 -13.62 12.34
C CYS A 45 -9.04 -15.03 11.78
N GLY A 46 -9.92 -15.96 12.11
CA GLY A 46 -9.66 -17.38 12.03
C GLY A 46 -8.80 -17.78 13.22
N ARG A 47 -9.34 -18.64 14.07
CA ARG A 47 -8.77 -19.10 15.35
C ARG A 47 -7.39 -19.76 15.29
N ASP A 48 -6.82 -19.90 14.11
CA ASP A 48 -5.62 -20.69 13.85
C ASP A 48 -4.51 -19.88 13.15
N LEU A 49 -4.53 -18.54 13.26
CA LEU A 49 -3.39 -17.74 12.84
C LEU A 49 -2.23 -17.85 13.84
N PRO A 50 -0.98 -17.88 13.36
CA PRO A 50 0.16 -17.77 14.25
C PRO A 50 0.16 -16.41 14.94
N GLU A 51 0.78 -16.34 16.12
CA GLU A 51 1.03 -15.05 16.77
C GLU A 51 1.88 -14.17 15.85
N PRO A 52 1.64 -12.84 15.83
CA PRO A 52 2.47 -11.91 15.09
C PRO A 52 3.96 -12.09 15.42
N SER A 53 4.79 -12.25 14.39
CA SER A 53 6.25 -12.31 14.56
C SER A 53 6.83 -10.98 15.03
N ASP A 54 6.08 -9.87 14.86
CA ASP A 54 6.45 -8.53 15.25
C ASP A 54 5.23 -7.76 15.81
N PRO A 55 5.39 -6.95 16.87
CA PRO A 55 4.32 -6.10 17.41
C PRO A 55 3.75 -5.07 16.42
N CYS A 56 4.44 -4.77 15.32
CA CYS A 56 3.95 -3.87 14.28
C CYS A 56 2.87 -4.50 13.40
N LEU A 57 2.81 -5.83 13.31
CA LEU A 57 1.82 -6.52 12.49
C LEU A 57 0.48 -6.54 13.22
N ALA A 58 -0.56 -6.04 12.55
CA ALA A 58 -1.92 -6.27 13.02
C ALA A 58 -2.18 -7.78 12.93
N GLY A 59 -2.72 -8.38 14.00
CA GLY A 59 -2.98 -9.84 14.03
C GLY A 59 -3.88 -10.36 12.89
N CYS A 60 -4.57 -9.46 12.19
CA CYS A 60 -5.56 -9.75 11.16
C CYS A 60 -5.21 -9.19 9.78
N GLY A 61 -4.08 -8.49 9.65
CA GLY A 61 -3.80 -7.70 8.45
C GLY A 61 -4.87 -6.63 8.15
N ASN A 62 -4.92 -6.18 6.89
CA ASN A 62 -5.95 -5.27 6.37
C ASN A 62 -7.05 -6.01 5.59
N GLU A 63 -7.92 -5.28 4.88
CA GLU A 63 -9.04 -5.84 4.10
C GLU A 63 -8.61 -6.76 2.93
N LEU A 64 -7.33 -6.71 2.54
CA LEU A 64 -6.72 -7.62 1.56
C LEU A 64 -5.86 -8.70 2.22
N PHE A 65 -5.88 -8.78 3.55
CA PHE A 65 -5.07 -9.67 4.40
C PHE A 65 -3.56 -9.35 4.36
N VAL A 66 -3.18 -8.15 3.89
CA VAL A 66 -1.79 -7.70 3.96
C VAL A 66 -1.42 -7.45 5.41
N GLY A 67 -0.28 -8.01 5.85
CA GLY A 67 0.20 -7.88 7.22
C GLY A 67 -0.35 -8.94 8.18
N GLN A 68 -1.18 -9.87 7.70
CA GLN A 68 -1.59 -11.02 8.49
C GLN A 68 -0.37 -11.90 8.80
N PRO A 69 -0.15 -12.34 10.05
CA PRO A 69 0.95 -13.25 10.38
C PRO A 69 0.89 -14.55 9.59
N CYS A 70 2.04 -15.05 9.17
CA CYS A 70 2.16 -16.35 8.50
C CYS A 70 3.46 -17.05 8.88
N SER A 71 3.50 -18.36 8.69
CA SER A 71 4.68 -19.18 8.92
C SER A 71 5.23 -19.71 7.59
N GLU A 72 6.54 -19.99 7.55
CA GLU A 72 7.20 -20.53 6.35
C GLU A 72 6.52 -21.87 5.95
N GLY A 73 5.93 -21.90 4.76
CA GLY A 73 5.18 -23.05 4.24
C GLY A 73 3.88 -23.37 4.98
N GLY A 74 3.40 -22.49 5.87
CA GLY A 74 2.19 -22.72 6.68
C GLY A 74 0.88 -22.58 5.92
N GLY A 75 0.89 -21.84 4.81
CA GLY A 75 -0.27 -21.69 3.92
C GLY A 75 -1.37 -20.79 4.46
N GLU A 76 -1.11 -19.98 5.50
CA GLU A 76 -2.08 -19.09 6.14
C GLU A 76 -2.60 -18.00 5.17
N CYS A 77 -1.78 -17.62 4.19
CA CYS A 77 -2.15 -16.65 3.17
C CYS A 77 -3.07 -17.24 2.09
N THR A 78 -3.07 -18.57 1.89
CA THR A 78 -3.88 -19.22 0.84
C THR A 78 -5.06 -20.03 1.40
N GLY A 79 -4.96 -20.48 2.66
CA GLY A 79 -5.83 -21.51 3.25
C GLY A 79 -7.21 -21.03 3.71
N ASN A 80 -7.39 -19.73 3.90
CA ASN A 80 -8.60 -19.16 4.50
C ASN A 80 -9.61 -18.58 3.47
N GLY A 81 -9.44 -18.89 2.18
CA GLY A 81 -10.32 -18.37 1.12
C GLY A 81 -10.02 -16.92 0.73
N PHE A 82 -8.84 -16.43 1.06
CA PHE A 82 -8.36 -15.11 0.68
C PHE A 82 -7.91 -15.14 -0.78
N GLU A 83 -8.61 -14.40 -1.66
CA GLU A 83 -8.25 -14.29 -3.07
C GLU A 83 -7.10 -13.28 -3.32
N ASN A 84 -6.72 -12.50 -2.30
CA ASN A 84 -5.88 -11.31 -2.45
C ASN A 84 -4.42 -11.52 -2.00
N ALA A 85 -4.11 -11.48 -0.70
CA ALA A 85 -2.77 -11.77 -0.18
C ALA A 85 -2.53 -13.27 -0.06
N TRP A 86 -1.65 -13.82 -0.91
CA TRP A 86 -1.47 -15.26 -1.09
C TRP A 86 -0.02 -15.73 -0.90
N LEU A 87 0.91 -14.81 -0.64
CA LEU A 87 2.33 -15.07 -0.45
C LEU A 87 2.73 -14.73 0.99
N CYS A 88 3.48 -15.59 1.66
CA CYS A 88 4.12 -15.27 2.93
C CYS A 88 5.52 -14.71 2.67
N THR A 89 5.90 -13.59 3.28
CA THR A 89 7.23 -12.98 3.05
C THR A 89 8.39 -13.89 3.37
N VAL A 90 8.26 -14.71 4.42
CA VAL A 90 9.30 -15.67 4.81
C VAL A 90 9.43 -16.87 3.87
N ASP A 91 8.50 -17.06 2.91
CA ASP A 91 8.63 -18.11 1.90
C ASP A 91 9.66 -17.76 0.81
N PHE A 92 10.01 -16.47 0.67
CA PHE A 92 10.89 -16.00 -0.40
C PHE A 92 12.01 -15.05 0.07
N ASP A 93 11.96 -14.55 1.30
CA ASP A 93 13.00 -13.71 1.88
C ASP A 93 13.22 -14.02 3.37
N ASP A 94 14.48 -14.10 3.79
CA ASP A 94 14.89 -14.46 5.15
C ASP A 94 14.93 -13.22 6.07
N THR A 95 13.86 -12.43 6.04
CA THR A 95 13.75 -11.15 6.77
C THR A 95 13.47 -11.33 8.26
N GLY A 96 13.12 -12.55 8.69
CA GLY A 96 12.63 -12.85 10.04
C GLY A 96 11.24 -12.28 10.36
N LEU A 97 10.62 -11.55 9.42
CA LEU A 97 9.31 -10.92 9.55
C LEU A 97 8.34 -11.63 8.60
N GLY A 98 7.50 -12.51 9.15
CA GLY A 98 6.54 -13.32 8.40
C GLY A 98 5.15 -12.70 8.35
N PHE A 99 4.76 -12.19 7.19
CA PHE A 99 3.41 -11.70 6.96
C PHE A 99 2.91 -11.97 5.54
N CYS A 100 1.59 -12.04 5.38
CA CYS A 100 0.94 -12.19 4.10
C CYS A 100 1.07 -10.91 3.28
N THR A 101 1.45 -11.06 2.02
CA THR A 101 1.63 -10.01 1.04
C THR A 101 1.04 -10.41 -0.31
N LEU A 102 0.94 -9.45 -1.22
CA LEU A 102 0.58 -9.67 -2.62
C LEU A 102 1.46 -8.84 -3.55
N PRO A 103 1.65 -9.29 -4.81
CA PRO A 103 2.29 -8.48 -5.83
C PRO A 103 1.50 -7.20 -6.09
N CYS A 104 2.18 -6.08 -6.27
CA CYS A 104 1.56 -4.80 -6.51
C CYS A 104 2.30 -4.01 -7.59
N VAL A 105 1.62 -3.02 -8.18
CA VAL A 105 2.20 -2.05 -9.12
C VAL A 105 2.08 -0.64 -8.54
N VAL A 106 0.98 -0.36 -7.85
CA VAL A 106 0.70 0.90 -7.17
C VAL A 106 0.30 0.67 -5.72
N HIS A 107 0.35 1.71 -4.89
CA HIS A 107 0.06 1.57 -3.46
C HIS A 107 -1.38 1.17 -3.18
N GLU A 108 -2.31 1.59 -4.04
CA GLU A 108 -3.73 1.26 -3.95
C GLU A 108 -4.01 -0.24 -4.11
N ASP A 109 -3.12 -0.97 -4.79
CA ASP A 109 -3.23 -2.43 -4.92
C ASP A 109 -3.12 -3.13 -3.56
N CYS A 110 -2.49 -2.49 -2.57
CA CYS A 110 -2.22 -3.06 -1.25
C CYS A 110 -3.33 -2.85 -0.22
N GLY A 111 -4.36 -2.07 -0.56
CA GLY A 111 -5.42 -1.73 0.37
C GLY A 111 -4.99 -0.75 1.46
N THR A 112 -5.86 -0.55 2.44
CA THR A 112 -5.69 0.43 3.50
C THR A 112 -4.54 0.04 4.42
N GLY A 113 -3.72 1.02 4.83
CA GLY A 113 -2.66 0.78 5.81
C GLY A 113 -1.45 -0.01 5.31
N ALA A 114 -1.31 -0.20 3.99
CA ALA A 114 -0.17 -0.84 3.37
C ALA A 114 0.33 -0.03 2.16
N ILE A 115 1.57 -0.27 1.76
CA ILE A 115 2.19 0.36 0.60
C ILE A 115 2.85 -0.68 -0.30
N CYS A 116 2.80 -0.43 -1.60
CA CYS A 116 3.60 -1.20 -2.55
C CYS A 116 5.08 -0.84 -2.42
N THR A 117 5.92 -1.82 -2.11
CA THR A 117 7.37 -1.67 -1.98
C THR A 117 8.06 -2.66 -2.90
N GLY A 118 9.20 -2.29 -3.46
CA GLY A 118 10.04 -3.17 -4.26
C GLY A 118 11.49 -2.74 -4.10
N ASP A 119 12.41 -3.64 -4.41
CA ASP A 119 13.83 -3.31 -4.42
C ASP A 119 14.09 -2.23 -5.49
N PRO A 120 14.44 -0.97 -5.10
CA PRO A 120 14.69 0.08 -6.07
C PRO A 120 15.96 -0.17 -6.90
N GLU A 121 16.89 -0.99 -6.38
CA GLU A 121 18.13 -1.39 -7.06
C GLU A 121 17.87 -2.55 -8.02
N ASN A 122 16.79 -3.32 -7.80
CA ASN A 122 16.36 -4.40 -8.66
C ASN A 122 14.86 -4.34 -8.98
N PRO A 123 14.44 -3.52 -9.97
CA PRO A 123 13.04 -3.42 -10.38
C PRO A 123 12.48 -4.72 -10.99
N SER A 124 13.34 -5.72 -11.23
CA SER A 124 12.93 -7.05 -11.68
C SER A 124 12.61 -8.00 -10.51
N ALA A 125 12.91 -7.62 -9.26
CA ALA A 125 12.65 -8.43 -8.07
C ALA A 125 11.16 -8.61 -7.75
N GLY A 126 10.27 -7.90 -8.45
CA GLY A 126 8.85 -7.85 -8.11
C GLY A 126 8.60 -6.93 -6.90
N ALA A 127 7.49 -6.21 -6.93
CA ALA A 127 7.06 -5.39 -5.80
C ALA A 127 6.00 -6.16 -5.00
N GLY A 128 6.02 -6.00 -3.68
CA GLY A 128 5.08 -6.59 -2.73
C GLY A 128 4.48 -5.54 -1.80
N CYS A 129 3.33 -5.85 -1.25
CA CYS A 129 2.66 -4.99 -0.28
C CYS A 129 3.29 -5.12 1.11
N PHE A 130 3.60 -3.98 1.73
CA PHE A 130 4.23 -3.88 3.05
C PHE A 130 3.34 -3.08 4.01
N PRO A 131 3.07 -3.58 5.24
CA PRO A 131 2.24 -2.87 6.21
C PRO A 131 2.88 -1.56 6.67
N LEU A 132 2.15 -0.45 6.63
CA LEU A 132 2.64 0.86 7.09
C LEU A 132 2.96 0.87 8.59
N SER A 133 2.29 0.03 9.38
CA SER A 133 2.58 -0.13 10.80
C SER A 133 3.99 -0.67 11.07
N CYS A 134 4.52 -1.46 10.15
CA CYS A 134 5.88 -2.00 10.18
C CYS A 134 6.89 -1.11 9.45
N TRP A 135 6.42 -0.02 8.84
CA TRP A 135 7.29 0.87 8.10
C TRP A 135 7.94 1.84 9.09
N ASP A 136 9.11 1.47 9.58
CA ASP A 136 9.84 2.22 10.63
C ASP A 136 10.48 3.53 10.15
N GLY A 137 9.99 4.06 9.03
CA GLY A 137 10.18 5.45 8.65
C GLY A 137 11.64 5.86 8.48
N MET A 138 12.19 5.58 7.30
CA MET A 138 12.66 6.74 6.56
C MET A 138 11.45 7.69 6.43
N PRO A 139 11.56 8.95 6.87
CA PRO A 139 10.41 9.78 7.22
C PRO A 139 9.37 9.88 6.09
N VAL A 140 8.14 9.50 6.43
CA VAL A 140 6.97 9.47 5.54
C VAL A 140 6.66 10.84 4.91
N TYR A 141 7.24 11.92 5.44
CA TYR A 141 7.15 13.29 4.90
C TYR A 141 8.08 13.56 3.70
N ALA A 142 8.93 12.62 3.29
CA ALA A 142 9.70 12.72 2.05
C ALA A 142 8.98 12.13 0.83
N ILE A 143 7.85 11.43 1.04
CA ILE A 143 6.99 10.99 -0.06
C ILE A 143 5.91 12.06 -0.19
N ASP A 144 6.18 13.06 -1.02
CA ASP A 144 5.15 13.95 -1.50
C ASP A 144 4.19 13.14 -2.38
N TRP A 145 3.13 12.61 -1.77
CA TRP A 145 2.07 11.84 -2.43
C TRP A 145 1.34 12.63 -3.53
N THR A 146 1.60 13.94 -3.66
CA THR A 146 1.10 14.74 -4.77
C THR A 146 1.92 14.59 -6.07
N GLU A 147 3.11 13.98 -6.06
CA GLU A 147 3.90 13.67 -7.27
C GLU A 147 3.77 12.22 -7.78
N ALA A 148 3.11 11.32 -7.03
CA ALA A 148 2.79 9.95 -7.50
C ALA A 148 1.58 9.90 -8.46
N GLN A 149 1.30 10.99 -9.19
CA GLN A 149 0.36 10.92 -10.30
C GLN A 149 0.99 10.13 -11.45
N PRO A 150 0.25 9.21 -12.10
CA PRO A 150 0.77 8.48 -13.24
C PRO A 150 1.24 9.49 -14.28
N ARG A 151 2.52 9.41 -14.69
CA ARG A 151 2.97 10.07 -15.91
C ARG A 151 2.16 9.48 -17.05
N ALA A 152 1.11 10.20 -17.44
CA ALA A 152 0.37 9.93 -18.66
C ALA A 152 1.38 9.87 -19.82
N LEU A 153 1.47 8.70 -20.45
CA LEU A 153 2.19 8.49 -21.70
C LEU A 153 1.50 9.22 -22.86
#